data_AF-A0A961XJN7-F1
#
_entry.id   AF-A0A961XJN7-F1
#
_cell.length_a   1.000
_cell.length_b   1.000
_cell.length_c   1.000
_cell.angle_alpha   90.00
_cell.angle_beta   90.00
_cell.angle_gamma   90.00
#
_symmetry.space_group_name_H-M   'P 1'
#
loop_
_entity.id
_entity.type
_entity.pdbx_description
1 polymer ?
#
loop_
_entity_poly.entity_id
_entity_poly.type
_entity_poly.pdbx_seq_one_letter_code
_entity_poly.pdbx_strand_id
1 'polypeptide(L)'
;RLDALARTVSAGDFVYIHFAGHGSRQRARDPRSEPDGLDEIFLPADTKPAENGTYPNALVDDDLGTALDAIRAKGAFVFIVFDSCHSSTATRASGAEPEGTHYRWLPEPFASGDVPDASESLAREATLAAEESDAGAGGMVAFYAAQTIEKTPELPLPRGDEQAKTYGLFSHTMLDVLAKHPGITYRELAQGILHRYAAGNFTKPTPLFEGELDRLVFGDTGRSSNLTWPIEVDGGKAQIRAGALQGLERRAILALLPDPLADETQALGFLRVRTGDPLTAEATPARYAGLNPPVLAELPASAVVRVVEKPLSFQLRVELSTLPGSEQDEAADYARREVERIAADEQLPANLALVAPGEQADLQLIVATTNELYPGESGDEPRLWFLPPGGELPADARDKPHSIGLADGMTPEQLSQLRENFVAVFRATSLAQLTELSELDRGKVRFGLEQQDANAGTPRQIERSAVPVLARGDQLIFSIDNQSTKAVDVDMLLIGPNYSIKHMLGLRFQRGDNIKGALGDIADAGSGLWRLVLVMREAGRNSVHSDLSFLNQIGTQTRAAAATGARDFGQLLKDIGGGAATRGAASLTGGNTLKGSLDIFNLEARPGG
;
A
#
# COMPACT_ATOMS: atom_id res chain seq x y z
N ARG A 1 -29.25 -13.35 -10.21
CA ARG A 1 -28.22 -13.82 -11.18
C ARG A 1 -27.35 -14.92 -10.58
N LEU A 2 -26.94 -14.81 -9.31
CA LEU A 2 -26.19 -15.85 -8.60
C LEU A 2 -26.95 -17.19 -8.53
N ASP A 3 -28.26 -17.18 -8.28
CA ASP A 3 -29.06 -18.42 -8.31
C ASP A 3 -29.11 -19.10 -9.67
N ALA A 4 -28.97 -18.34 -10.76
CA ALA A 4 -28.90 -18.90 -12.10
C ALA A 4 -27.52 -19.54 -12.33
N LEU A 5 -26.46 -18.88 -11.84
CA LEU A 5 -25.10 -19.40 -11.86
C LEU A 5 -24.99 -20.71 -11.06
N ALA A 6 -25.56 -20.76 -9.85
CA ALA A 6 -25.61 -21.97 -9.01
C ALA A 6 -26.31 -23.17 -9.68
N ARG A 7 -27.20 -22.91 -10.66
CA ARG A 7 -27.87 -23.95 -11.44
C ARG A 7 -27.07 -24.47 -12.62
N THR A 8 -26.06 -23.74 -13.09
CA THR A 8 -25.27 -24.10 -14.28
C THR A 8 -23.89 -24.64 -13.95
N VAL A 9 -23.35 -24.30 -12.78
CA VAL A 9 -22.01 -24.75 -12.35
C VAL A 9 -22.00 -26.24 -11.99
N SER A 10 -20.88 -26.89 -12.27
CA SER A 10 -20.59 -28.30 -12.03
C SER A 10 -19.31 -28.46 -11.21
N ALA A 11 -19.08 -29.68 -10.70
CA ALA A 11 -17.89 -29.99 -9.91
C ALA A 11 -16.61 -29.76 -10.73
N GLY A 12 -15.65 -29.03 -10.14
CA GLY A 12 -14.40 -28.66 -10.80
C GLY A 12 -14.45 -27.35 -11.60
N ASP A 13 -15.62 -26.72 -11.74
CA ASP A 13 -15.72 -25.39 -12.34
C ASP A 13 -15.03 -24.33 -11.48
N PHE A 14 -14.52 -23.29 -12.15
CA PHE A 14 -14.00 -22.09 -11.52
C PHE A 14 -14.96 -20.92 -11.73
N VAL A 15 -15.33 -20.25 -10.65
CA VAL A 15 -16.25 -19.12 -10.64
C VAL A 15 -15.52 -17.88 -10.15
N TYR A 16 -15.47 -16.83 -10.97
CA TYR A 16 -14.97 -15.52 -10.58
C TYR A 16 -16.12 -14.52 -10.49
N ILE A 17 -16.23 -13.85 -9.35
CA ILE A 17 -17.24 -12.81 -9.09
C ILE A 17 -16.49 -11.56 -8.63
N HIS A 18 -16.81 -10.42 -9.26
CA HIS A 18 -16.19 -9.15 -8.94
C HIS A 18 -17.28 -8.09 -8.76
N PHE A 19 -17.40 -7.56 -7.54
CA PHE A 19 -18.26 -6.46 -7.20
C PHE A 19 -17.43 -5.19 -7.06
N ALA A 20 -17.70 -4.20 -7.90
CA ALA A 20 -17.10 -2.88 -7.85
C ALA A 20 -18.23 -1.85 -7.92
N GLY A 21 -18.42 -1.09 -6.84
CA GLY A 21 -19.56 -0.17 -6.73
C GLY A 21 -19.80 0.25 -5.29
N HIS A 22 -20.89 0.98 -5.07
CA HIS A 22 -21.21 1.50 -3.75
C HIS A 22 -21.59 0.38 -2.77
N GLY A 23 -21.07 0.47 -1.56
CA GLY A 23 -21.60 -0.24 -0.40
C GLY A 23 -22.12 0.72 0.65
N SER A 24 -22.79 0.17 1.66
CA SER A 24 -23.26 0.88 2.84
C SER A 24 -23.50 -0.13 3.97
N ARG A 25 -24.09 0.35 5.06
CA ARG A 25 -24.62 -0.45 6.16
C ARG A 25 -26.09 -0.11 6.37
N GLN A 26 -26.87 -1.10 6.79
CA GLN A 26 -28.27 -0.91 7.16
C GLN A 26 -28.59 -1.71 8.42
N ARG A 27 -29.74 -1.46 9.05
CA ARG A 27 -30.13 -2.25 10.23
C ARG A 27 -30.23 -3.73 9.86
N ALA A 28 -29.63 -4.59 10.69
CA ALA A 28 -29.61 -6.02 10.44
C ALA A 28 -31.03 -6.61 10.42
N ARG A 29 -31.27 -7.56 9.52
CA ARG A 29 -32.54 -8.32 9.49
C ARG A 29 -32.74 -9.14 10.76
N ASP A 30 -31.67 -9.74 11.29
CA ASP A 30 -31.62 -10.33 12.63
C ASP A 30 -30.49 -9.69 13.45
N PRO A 31 -30.79 -8.74 14.35
CA PRO A 31 -29.77 -8.06 15.16
C PRO A 31 -28.93 -8.97 16.08
N ARG A 32 -29.23 -10.28 16.14
CA ARG A 32 -28.47 -11.26 16.92
C ARG A 32 -27.44 -12.02 16.09
N SER A 33 -27.51 -11.97 14.76
CA SER A 33 -26.46 -12.50 13.89
C SER A 33 -25.26 -11.55 13.83
N GLU A 34 -25.51 -10.24 13.97
CA GLU A 34 -24.48 -9.21 13.84
C GLU A 34 -24.02 -8.63 15.19
N PRO A 35 -22.70 -8.62 15.48
CA PRO A 35 -22.14 -8.06 16.72
C PRO A 35 -22.41 -6.56 16.94
N ASP A 36 -22.64 -5.80 15.87
CA ASP A 36 -23.00 -4.37 15.91
C ASP A 36 -24.45 -4.10 15.47
N GLY A 37 -25.21 -5.15 15.14
CA GLY A 37 -26.61 -5.06 14.72
C GLY A 37 -26.81 -4.44 13.33
N LEU A 38 -25.79 -4.39 12.48
CA LEU A 38 -25.84 -3.83 11.13
C LEU A 38 -25.48 -4.87 10.06
N ASP A 39 -26.27 -4.93 8.98
CA ASP A 39 -25.93 -5.72 7.79
C ASP A 39 -25.00 -4.91 6.88
N GLU A 40 -23.95 -5.54 6.34
CA GLU A 40 -23.20 -5.01 5.22
C GLU A 40 -23.95 -5.20 3.90
N ILE A 41 -24.02 -4.12 3.11
CA ILE A 41 -24.75 -4.16 1.84
C ILE A 41 -23.93 -3.66 0.66
N PHE A 42 -24.13 -4.32 -0.49
CA PHE A 42 -23.74 -3.82 -1.80
C PHE A 42 -24.95 -3.21 -2.49
N LEU A 43 -24.74 -2.12 -3.24
CA LEU A 43 -25.83 -1.32 -3.85
C LEU A 43 -25.86 -1.48 -5.38
N PRO A 44 -26.69 -2.39 -5.91
CA PRO A 44 -27.00 -2.46 -7.33
C PRO A 44 -27.54 -1.14 -7.93
N ALA A 45 -27.48 -1.04 -9.26
CA ALA A 45 -27.97 0.14 -9.98
C ALA A 45 -29.49 0.40 -9.82
N ASP A 46 -30.26 -0.62 -9.43
CA ASP A 46 -31.70 -0.55 -9.15
C ASP A 46 -32.03 -0.46 -7.65
N THR A 47 -31.02 -0.21 -6.80
CA THR A 47 -31.23 0.20 -5.40
C THR A 47 -32.05 1.48 -5.35
N LYS A 48 -33.06 1.49 -4.49
CA LYS A 48 -33.96 2.63 -4.30
C LYS A 48 -33.48 3.53 -3.16
N PRO A 49 -33.98 4.79 -3.07
CA PRO A 49 -33.73 5.63 -1.92
C PRO A 49 -34.05 4.93 -0.60
N ALA A 50 -33.29 5.27 0.44
CA ALA A 50 -33.47 4.74 1.78
C ALA A 50 -34.93 4.84 2.25
N GLU A 51 -35.46 3.74 2.77
CA GLU A 51 -36.80 3.66 3.33
C GLU A 51 -36.74 2.84 4.64
N ASN A 52 -37.25 3.41 5.73
CA ASN A 52 -37.34 2.77 7.05
C ASN A 52 -36.03 2.18 7.59
N GLY A 53 -34.89 2.87 7.40
CA GLY A 53 -33.60 2.38 7.91
C GLY A 53 -32.95 1.30 7.05
N THR A 54 -33.41 1.12 5.81
CA THR A 54 -32.89 0.13 4.85
C THR A 54 -32.81 0.71 3.45
N TYR A 55 -31.99 0.10 2.60
CA TYR A 55 -31.96 0.39 1.16
C TYR A 55 -32.70 -0.73 0.39
N PRO A 56 -33.91 -0.46 -0.15
CA PRO A 56 -34.62 -1.48 -0.93
C PRO A 56 -33.82 -1.88 -2.18
N ASN A 57 -33.83 -3.18 -2.50
CA ASN A 57 -33.00 -3.81 -3.54
C ASN A 57 -31.49 -3.75 -3.31
N ALA A 58 -31.02 -3.43 -2.10
CA ALA A 58 -29.63 -3.67 -1.73
C ALA A 58 -29.37 -5.18 -1.61
N LEU A 59 -28.17 -5.61 -1.99
CA LEU A 59 -27.72 -6.98 -1.79
C LEU A 59 -27.08 -7.08 -0.41
N VAL A 60 -27.69 -7.89 0.46
CA VAL A 60 -27.21 -8.15 1.82
C VAL A 60 -26.18 -9.28 1.77
N ASP A 61 -25.14 -9.16 2.58
CA ASP A 61 -24.09 -10.16 2.78
C ASP A 61 -24.62 -11.57 3.09
N ASP A 62 -25.64 -11.72 3.93
CA ASP A 62 -26.31 -12.99 4.23
C ASP A 62 -26.87 -13.68 2.97
N ASP A 63 -27.57 -12.90 2.14
CA ASP A 63 -28.17 -13.38 0.89
C ASP A 63 -27.05 -13.80 -0.09
N LEU A 64 -25.92 -13.08 -0.05
CA LEU A 64 -24.75 -13.38 -0.86
C LEU A 64 -24.02 -14.63 -0.38
N GLY A 65 -23.78 -14.78 0.92
CA GLY A 65 -23.21 -15.98 1.54
C GLY A 65 -23.98 -17.23 1.15
N THR A 66 -25.31 -17.18 1.32
CA THR A 66 -26.22 -18.26 0.91
C THR A 66 -26.06 -18.62 -0.58
N ALA A 67 -25.96 -17.62 -1.44
CA ALA A 67 -25.81 -17.84 -2.88
C ALA A 67 -24.44 -18.43 -3.25
N LEU A 68 -23.37 -18.03 -2.56
CA LEU A 68 -22.02 -18.57 -2.74
C LEU A 68 -21.94 -20.02 -2.27
N ASP A 69 -22.57 -20.35 -1.14
CA ASP A 69 -22.63 -21.72 -0.64
C ASP A 69 -23.40 -22.63 -1.59
N ALA A 70 -24.48 -22.14 -2.20
CA ALA A 70 -25.20 -22.89 -3.23
C ALA A 70 -24.33 -23.21 -4.46
N ILE A 71 -23.41 -22.31 -4.83
CA ILE A 71 -22.43 -22.53 -5.91
C ILE A 71 -21.38 -23.56 -5.46
N ARG A 72 -20.81 -23.37 -4.26
CA ARG A 72 -19.78 -24.25 -3.70
C ARG A 72 -20.28 -25.67 -3.46
N ALA A 73 -21.54 -25.84 -3.07
CA ALA A 73 -22.19 -27.15 -2.90
C ALA A 73 -22.21 -27.99 -4.19
N LYS A 74 -21.97 -27.39 -5.37
CA LYS A 74 -21.78 -28.11 -6.64
C LYS A 74 -20.35 -28.63 -6.86
N GLY A 75 -19.41 -28.33 -5.95
CA GLY A 75 -18.00 -28.64 -6.09
C GLY A 75 -17.22 -27.62 -6.94
N ALA A 76 -17.77 -26.43 -7.17
CA ALA A 76 -17.11 -25.35 -7.90
C ALA A 76 -16.22 -24.51 -6.96
N PHE A 77 -15.04 -24.12 -7.42
CA PHE A 77 -14.17 -23.19 -6.68
C PHE A 77 -14.58 -21.75 -6.96
N VAL A 78 -14.70 -20.93 -5.91
CA VAL A 78 -15.13 -19.53 -6.04
C VAL A 78 -13.98 -18.58 -5.68
N PHE A 79 -13.67 -17.64 -6.56
CA PHE A 79 -12.90 -16.45 -6.25
C PHE A 79 -13.81 -15.22 -6.30
N ILE A 80 -14.01 -14.56 -5.17
CA ILE A 80 -14.85 -13.37 -5.07
C ILE A 80 -14.04 -12.14 -4.64
N VAL A 81 -14.32 -11.01 -5.28
CA VAL A 81 -13.68 -9.72 -4.99
C VAL A 81 -14.77 -8.67 -4.69
N PHE A 82 -14.61 -7.96 -3.58
CA PHE A 82 -15.39 -6.79 -3.20
C PHE A 82 -14.51 -5.54 -3.19
N ASP A 83 -14.71 -4.68 -4.17
CA ASP A 83 -14.11 -3.36 -4.26
C ASP A 83 -15.17 -2.28 -3.99
N SER A 84 -15.66 -2.28 -2.75
CA SER A 84 -16.71 -1.42 -2.18
C SER A 84 -16.40 -1.02 -0.74
N CYS A 85 -16.99 0.08 -0.25
CA CYS A 85 -16.88 0.51 1.14
C CYS A 85 -18.10 0.05 1.97
N HIS A 86 -17.90 -0.22 3.26
CA HIS A 86 -19.01 -0.48 4.20
C HIS A 86 -19.12 0.56 5.34
N SER A 87 -18.21 1.54 5.41
CA SER A 87 -17.97 2.36 6.61
C SER A 87 -18.98 3.45 6.97
N SER A 88 -19.29 3.52 8.27
CA SER A 88 -19.65 4.72 9.03
C SER A 88 -18.44 5.24 9.80
N THR A 89 -17.83 6.35 9.37
CA THR A 89 -16.89 7.10 10.21
C THR A 89 -17.09 8.60 10.07
N ALA A 90 -16.87 9.31 11.19
CA ALA A 90 -17.12 10.73 11.44
C ALA A 90 -16.29 11.71 10.60
N THR A 91 -15.47 11.24 9.65
CA THR A 91 -14.72 12.08 8.68
C THR A 91 -15.63 12.98 7.84
N ARG A 92 -16.95 12.74 7.89
CA ARG A 92 -18.00 13.61 7.32
C ARG A 92 -18.07 15.01 7.94
N ALA A 93 -17.60 15.22 9.16
CA ALA A 93 -17.81 16.49 9.86
C ALA A 93 -16.79 17.58 9.48
N SER A 94 -15.64 17.23 8.88
CA SER A 94 -14.53 18.16 8.68
C SER A 94 -14.32 18.66 7.24
N GLY A 95 -14.99 18.07 6.23
CA GLY A 95 -14.85 18.51 4.83
C GLY A 95 -13.45 18.36 4.22
N ALA A 96 -12.55 17.62 4.88
CA ALA A 96 -11.13 17.48 4.53
C ALA A 96 -10.85 16.43 3.45
N GLU A 97 -11.88 15.96 2.73
CA GLU A 97 -11.66 15.01 1.64
C GLU A 97 -11.01 15.72 0.45
N PRO A 98 -9.93 15.16 -0.13
CA PRO A 98 -9.24 15.81 -1.24
C PRO A 98 -10.14 15.94 -2.47
N GLU A 99 -10.06 17.12 -3.09
CA GLU A 99 -10.83 17.45 -4.30
C GLU A 99 -10.54 16.40 -5.39
N GLY A 100 -11.55 15.87 -6.07
CA GLY A 100 -11.35 14.85 -7.12
C GLY A 100 -11.18 13.40 -6.65
N THR A 101 -11.17 13.12 -5.34
CA THR A 101 -11.28 11.74 -4.82
C THR A 101 -12.75 11.36 -4.67
N HIS A 102 -13.18 10.28 -5.33
CA HIS A 102 -14.52 9.73 -5.20
C HIS A 102 -14.48 8.44 -4.38
N TYR A 103 -15.45 8.28 -3.48
CA TYR A 103 -15.57 7.08 -2.65
C TYR A 103 -16.76 6.22 -3.07
N ARG A 104 -16.56 4.90 -3.05
CA ARG A 104 -17.60 3.91 -3.40
C ARG A 104 -18.54 3.61 -2.24
N TRP A 105 -19.24 4.65 -1.79
CA TRP A 105 -20.12 4.55 -0.62
C TRP A 105 -21.38 5.43 -0.70
N LEU A 106 -22.46 5.03 -0.04
CA LEU A 106 -23.63 5.87 0.25
C LEU A 106 -23.89 5.99 1.76
N PRO A 107 -24.43 7.13 2.24
CA PRO A 107 -24.82 7.30 3.65
C PRO A 107 -25.61 6.13 4.21
N GLU A 108 -25.43 5.81 5.49
CA GLU A 108 -26.34 4.89 6.17
C GLU A 108 -27.78 5.44 6.18
N PRO A 109 -28.81 4.58 6.05
CA PRO A 109 -30.21 4.99 5.95
C PRO A 109 -30.84 5.31 7.33
N PHE A 110 -30.04 5.55 8.38
CA PHE A 110 -30.49 5.80 9.76
C PHE A 110 -29.64 6.89 10.44
N ALA A 111 -30.14 7.44 11.56
CA ALA A 111 -29.43 8.46 12.33
C ALA A 111 -28.37 7.83 13.24
N SER A 112 -27.22 8.50 13.41
CA SER A 112 -26.04 8.04 14.15
C SER A 112 -26.22 7.84 15.67
N GLY A 113 -27.44 7.94 16.20
CA GLY A 113 -27.78 7.67 17.60
C GLY A 113 -28.80 6.54 17.81
N ASP A 114 -29.22 5.85 16.74
CA ASP A 114 -30.28 4.85 16.79
C ASP A 114 -29.80 3.40 16.96
N VAL A 115 -28.48 3.18 16.97
CA VAL A 115 -27.83 1.86 17.06
C VAL A 115 -26.78 1.95 18.17
N PRO A 116 -26.62 0.92 19.04
CA PRO A 116 -25.56 0.91 20.05
C PRO A 116 -24.20 1.22 19.41
N ASP A 117 -23.38 1.99 20.14
CA ASP A 117 -22.09 2.46 19.65
C ASP A 117 -21.22 1.28 19.20
N ALA A 118 -21.01 1.15 17.89
CA ALA A 118 -20.18 0.11 17.27
C ALA A 118 -18.70 0.23 17.69
N SER A 119 -18.36 1.21 18.53
CA SER A 119 -17.03 1.39 19.12
C SER A 119 -16.61 0.25 20.06
N GLU A 120 -17.54 -0.52 20.64
CA GLU A 120 -17.21 -1.65 21.52
C GLU A 120 -17.13 -3.01 20.80
N SER A 121 -17.84 -3.20 19.67
CA SER A 121 -17.79 -4.45 18.87
C SER A 121 -16.66 -4.41 17.83
N LEU A 122 -15.44 -4.11 18.27
CA LEU A 122 -14.24 -4.00 17.41
C LEU A 122 -13.63 -5.35 17.00
N ALA A 123 -14.35 -6.45 17.22
CA ALA A 123 -13.97 -7.75 16.70
C ALA A 123 -14.20 -7.71 15.17
N ARG A 124 -13.10 -7.56 14.44
CA ARG A 124 -13.02 -7.95 13.03
C ARG A 124 -13.81 -9.24 12.85
N GLU A 125 -14.78 -9.22 11.95
CA GLU A 125 -15.20 -10.36 11.14
C GLU A 125 -16.40 -9.93 10.31
N ALA A 126 -16.15 -9.24 9.18
CA ALA A 126 -16.98 -9.48 8.01
C ALA A 126 -16.46 -10.77 7.35
N THR A 127 -16.47 -11.87 8.11
CA THR A 127 -16.28 -13.18 7.54
C THR A 127 -17.59 -13.49 6.83
N LEU A 128 -17.56 -13.67 5.51
CA LEU A 128 -18.57 -14.51 4.89
C LEU A 128 -18.32 -15.90 5.48
N ALA A 129 -18.99 -16.20 6.60
CA ALA A 129 -18.74 -17.34 7.45
C ALA A 129 -18.52 -18.59 6.61
N ALA A 130 -17.25 -18.97 6.43
CA ALA A 130 -16.92 -20.29 5.95
C ALA A 130 -17.04 -21.21 7.17
N GLU A 131 -18.28 -21.58 7.53
CA GLU A 131 -18.47 -22.81 8.30
C GLU A 131 -17.69 -23.94 7.60
N GLU A 132 -17.11 -24.84 8.40
CA GLU A 132 -16.35 -25.98 7.92
C GLU A 132 -17.09 -26.64 6.76
N SER A 133 -16.52 -26.51 5.56
CA SER A 133 -17.20 -26.93 4.34
C SER A 133 -17.48 -28.44 4.42
N ASP A 134 -18.74 -28.80 4.22
CA ASP A 134 -19.20 -30.18 4.13
C ASP A 134 -18.31 -30.98 3.16
N ALA A 135 -18.02 -32.25 3.47
CA ALA A 135 -17.07 -33.05 2.71
C ALA A 135 -17.54 -33.24 1.25
N GLY A 136 -17.05 -32.38 0.35
CA GLY A 136 -17.44 -32.35 -1.07
C GLY A 136 -17.78 -30.96 -1.64
N ALA A 137 -17.94 -29.95 -0.80
CA ALA A 137 -18.11 -28.57 -1.25
C ALA A 137 -16.81 -28.00 -1.85
N GLY A 138 -16.95 -27.16 -2.87
CA GLY A 138 -15.85 -26.46 -3.52
C GLY A 138 -15.28 -25.34 -2.64
N GLY A 139 -13.99 -25.09 -2.82
CA GLY A 139 -13.24 -24.08 -2.09
C GLY A 139 -13.64 -22.65 -2.41
N MET A 140 -13.18 -21.70 -1.58
CA MET A 140 -13.39 -20.27 -1.83
C MET A 140 -12.15 -19.46 -1.46
N VAL A 141 -11.95 -18.35 -2.18
CA VAL A 141 -11.09 -17.23 -1.79
C VAL A 141 -11.90 -15.94 -1.91
N ALA A 142 -11.85 -15.10 -0.88
CA ALA A 142 -12.55 -13.82 -0.85
C ALA A 142 -11.56 -12.67 -0.58
N PHE A 143 -11.64 -11.63 -1.42
CA PHE A 143 -10.78 -10.46 -1.38
C PHE A 143 -11.66 -9.22 -1.14
N TYR A 144 -11.34 -8.44 -0.12
CA TYR A 144 -12.07 -7.23 0.24
C TYR A 144 -11.11 -6.04 0.20
N ALA A 145 -11.52 -4.97 -0.47
CA ALA A 145 -10.68 -3.79 -0.68
C ALA A 145 -10.44 -2.94 0.59
N ALA A 146 -11.30 -3.10 1.60
CA ALA A 146 -11.31 -2.30 2.83
C ALA A 146 -11.86 -3.11 4.01
N GLN A 147 -11.46 -2.74 5.23
CA GLN A 147 -12.16 -3.20 6.43
C GLN A 147 -13.53 -2.51 6.53
N THR A 148 -14.40 -3.05 7.36
CA THR A 148 -15.81 -2.63 7.49
C THR A 148 -15.98 -1.13 7.79
N ILE A 149 -15.01 -0.53 8.48
CA ILE A 149 -15.00 0.89 8.86
C ILE A 149 -14.14 1.77 7.96
N GLU A 150 -13.70 1.31 6.80
CA GLU A 150 -12.84 2.07 5.89
C GLU A 150 -13.51 2.37 4.54
N LYS A 151 -12.97 3.38 3.84
CA LYS A 151 -13.42 3.77 2.49
C LYS A 151 -12.38 3.37 1.44
N THR A 152 -12.85 2.93 0.28
CA THR A 152 -12.05 2.64 -0.91
C THR A 152 -12.10 3.84 -1.87
N PRO A 153 -10.94 4.45 -2.21
CA PRO A 153 -10.89 5.56 -3.14
C PRO A 153 -10.87 5.10 -4.60
N GLU A 154 -11.46 5.92 -5.46
CA GLU A 154 -11.24 5.88 -6.91
C GLU A 154 -10.25 6.97 -7.31
N LEU A 155 -9.19 6.58 -8.02
CA LEU A 155 -8.06 7.44 -8.29
C LEU A 155 -7.63 7.39 -9.76
N PRO A 156 -7.05 8.47 -10.31
CA PRO A 156 -6.50 8.47 -11.68
C PRO A 156 -5.23 7.59 -11.76
N LEU A 157 -5.37 6.39 -12.31
CA LEU A 157 -4.30 5.39 -12.39
C LEU A 157 -3.98 5.03 -13.87
N PRO A 158 -2.72 4.71 -14.22
CA PRO A 158 -1.54 4.65 -13.35
C PRO A 158 -1.04 6.03 -12.94
N ARG A 159 -0.36 6.08 -11.79
CA ARG A 159 0.06 7.33 -11.14
C ARG A 159 1.02 8.14 -12.01
N GLY A 160 0.76 9.45 -12.13
CA GLY A 160 1.65 10.39 -12.84
C GLY A 160 1.57 10.33 -14.37
N ASP A 161 0.57 9.62 -14.91
CA ASP A 161 0.25 9.66 -16.33
C ASP A 161 -0.81 10.75 -16.62
N GLU A 162 -0.55 11.58 -17.63
CA GLU A 162 -1.48 12.62 -18.10
C GLU A 162 -2.75 12.01 -18.73
N GLN A 163 -2.71 10.74 -19.14
CA GLN A 163 -3.84 9.98 -19.70
C GLN A 163 -4.45 8.98 -18.70
N ALA A 164 -4.08 9.10 -17.42
CA ALA A 164 -4.60 8.23 -16.38
C ALA A 164 -6.13 8.27 -16.32
N LYS A 165 -6.75 7.10 -16.16
CA LYS A 165 -8.20 6.97 -16.00
C LYS A 165 -8.52 6.68 -14.55
N THR A 166 -9.70 7.10 -14.12
CA THR A 166 -10.17 6.80 -12.77
C THR A 166 -10.50 5.31 -12.64
N TYR A 167 -9.81 4.63 -11.73
CA TYR A 167 -10.04 3.24 -11.36
C TYR A 167 -10.12 3.10 -9.83
N GLY A 168 -10.79 2.04 -9.36
CA GLY A 168 -10.71 1.65 -7.95
C GLY A 168 -9.29 1.22 -7.61
N LEU A 169 -8.74 1.77 -6.52
CA LEU A 169 -7.36 1.52 -6.10
C LEU A 169 -7.08 0.01 -5.96
N PHE A 170 -7.99 -0.73 -5.34
CA PHE A 170 -7.82 -2.16 -5.10
C PHE A 170 -7.83 -2.96 -6.41
N SER A 171 -8.87 -2.79 -7.24
CA SER A 171 -8.99 -3.51 -8.51
C SER A 171 -7.80 -3.26 -9.44
N HIS A 172 -7.38 -2.01 -9.58
CA HIS A 172 -6.23 -1.67 -10.41
C HIS A 172 -4.96 -2.30 -9.86
N THR A 173 -4.74 -2.24 -8.53
CA THR A 173 -3.56 -2.83 -7.89
C THR A 173 -3.53 -4.35 -8.03
N MET A 174 -4.65 -5.03 -7.84
CA MET A 174 -4.76 -6.47 -8.04
C MET A 174 -4.41 -6.87 -9.47
N LEU A 175 -4.92 -6.13 -10.46
CA LEU A 175 -4.60 -6.36 -11.87
C LEU A 175 -3.13 -6.09 -12.18
N ASP A 176 -2.54 -5.04 -11.61
CA ASP A 176 -1.11 -4.73 -11.75
C ASP A 176 -0.22 -5.87 -11.23
N VAL A 177 -0.53 -6.40 -10.05
CA VAL A 177 0.22 -7.51 -9.45
C VAL A 177 0.07 -8.77 -10.29
N LEU A 178 -1.15 -9.13 -10.70
CA LEU A 178 -1.41 -10.30 -11.54
C LEU A 178 -0.72 -10.22 -12.90
N ALA A 179 -0.75 -9.05 -13.54
CA ALA A 179 -0.12 -8.84 -14.85
C ALA A 179 1.41 -8.91 -14.80
N LYS A 180 2.02 -8.46 -13.69
CA LYS A 180 3.49 -8.52 -13.48
C LYS A 180 3.95 -9.89 -12.99
N HIS A 181 3.07 -10.66 -12.35
CA HIS A 181 3.43 -11.92 -11.70
C HIS A 181 2.37 -13.02 -12.00
N PRO A 182 2.31 -13.56 -13.22
CA PRO A 182 1.43 -14.67 -13.54
C PRO A 182 1.88 -15.97 -12.84
N GLY A 183 0.92 -16.86 -12.57
CA GLY A 183 1.18 -18.14 -11.89
C GLY A 183 1.54 -18.01 -10.41
N ILE A 184 1.17 -16.90 -9.76
CA ILE A 184 1.28 -16.74 -8.31
C ILE A 184 0.11 -17.37 -7.57
N THR A 185 0.30 -17.63 -6.29
CA THR A 185 -0.76 -18.00 -5.35
C THR A 185 -1.61 -16.80 -4.94
N TYR A 186 -2.83 -17.03 -4.46
CA TYR A 186 -3.66 -15.96 -3.88
C TYR A 186 -2.97 -15.28 -2.69
N ARG A 187 -2.15 -16.01 -1.91
CA ARG A 187 -1.32 -15.46 -0.83
C ARG A 187 -0.25 -14.51 -1.37
N GLU A 188 0.47 -14.91 -2.42
CA GLU A 188 1.44 -14.05 -3.09
C GLU A 188 0.77 -12.81 -3.72
N LEU A 189 -0.45 -12.96 -4.27
CA LEU A 189 -1.25 -11.83 -4.78
C LEU A 189 -1.61 -10.85 -3.66
N ALA A 190 -2.13 -11.34 -2.54
CA ALA A 190 -2.48 -10.53 -1.37
C ALA A 190 -1.26 -9.76 -0.83
N GLN A 191 -0.11 -10.43 -0.72
CA GLN A 191 1.16 -9.81 -0.34
C GLN A 191 1.56 -8.70 -1.32
N GLY A 192 1.46 -8.96 -2.64
CA GLY A 192 1.76 -7.97 -3.67
C GLY A 192 0.85 -6.73 -3.59
N ILE A 193 -0.43 -6.90 -3.27
CA ILE A 193 -1.37 -5.79 -3.10
C ILE A 193 -0.98 -4.92 -1.89
N LEU A 194 -0.78 -5.53 -0.72
CA LEU A 194 -0.38 -4.80 0.50
C LEU A 194 0.96 -4.08 0.33
N HIS A 195 1.88 -4.70 -0.42
CA HIS A 195 3.16 -4.12 -0.77
C HIS A 195 3.02 -2.87 -1.65
N ARG A 196 2.18 -2.93 -2.68
CA ARG A 196 1.87 -1.77 -3.53
C ARG A 196 1.23 -0.63 -2.76
N TYR A 197 0.36 -0.94 -1.80
CA TYR A 197 -0.25 0.07 -0.92
C TYR A 197 0.82 0.77 -0.07
N ALA A 198 1.75 0.01 0.51
CA ALA A 198 2.85 0.58 1.28
C ALA A 198 3.78 1.45 0.41
N ALA A 199 4.12 1.01 -0.80
CA ALA A 199 4.95 1.78 -1.75
C ALA A 199 4.26 3.08 -2.21
N GLY A 200 2.93 3.07 -2.31
CA GLY A 200 2.10 4.26 -2.56
C GLY A 200 1.83 5.13 -1.33
N ASN A 201 2.40 4.79 -0.17
CA ASN A 201 2.13 5.43 1.12
C ASN A 201 0.65 5.41 1.57
N PHE A 202 -0.15 4.49 1.06
CA PHE A 202 -1.54 4.33 1.51
C PHE A 202 -1.55 3.74 2.93
N THR A 203 -2.17 4.45 3.85
CA THR A 203 -2.44 3.99 5.23
C THR A 203 -3.82 3.36 5.36
N LYS A 204 -4.74 3.76 4.47
CA LYS A 204 -6.07 3.19 4.26
C LYS A 204 -6.40 3.21 2.75
N PRO A 205 -7.36 2.39 2.29
CA PRO A 205 -7.96 1.28 3.02
C PRO A 205 -6.96 0.14 3.27
N THR A 206 -7.32 -0.76 4.17
CA THR A 206 -6.59 -1.96 4.57
C THR A 206 -7.32 -3.18 4.00
N PRO A 207 -6.83 -3.76 2.90
CA PRO A 207 -7.47 -4.94 2.32
C PRO A 207 -7.49 -6.14 3.26
N LEU A 208 -8.50 -6.99 3.10
CA LEU A 208 -8.67 -8.27 3.80
C LEU A 208 -8.75 -9.41 2.79
N PHE A 209 -8.18 -10.57 3.14
CA PHE A 209 -8.07 -11.73 2.27
C PHE A 209 -8.36 -13.00 3.06
N GLU A 210 -9.27 -13.84 2.55
CA GLU A 210 -9.76 -15.03 3.25
C GLU A 210 -9.85 -16.24 2.33
N GLY A 211 -9.94 -17.43 2.94
CA GLY A 211 -10.12 -18.71 2.25
C GLY A 211 -8.82 -19.41 1.87
N GLU A 212 -8.85 -20.18 0.78
CA GLU A 212 -7.76 -21.07 0.35
C GLU A 212 -6.62 -20.31 -0.38
N LEU A 213 -5.89 -19.46 0.36
CA LEU A 213 -4.90 -18.53 -0.20
C LEU A 213 -3.68 -19.21 -0.87
N ASP A 214 -3.37 -20.46 -0.52
CA ASP A 214 -2.20 -21.18 -1.08
C ASP A 214 -2.45 -21.80 -2.47
N ARG A 215 -3.65 -21.62 -3.02
CA ARG A 215 -3.95 -22.02 -4.40
C ARG A 215 -3.39 -21.03 -5.42
N LEU A 216 -3.06 -21.54 -6.60
CA LEU A 216 -2.69 -20.73 -7.76
C LEU A 216 -3.89 -19.93 -8.26
N VAL A 217 -3.68 -18.64 -8.51
CA VAL A 217 -4.72 -17.77 -9.08
C VAL A 217 -5.10 -18.31 -10.46
N PHE A 218 -6.39 -18.53 -10.69
CA PHE A 218 -6.96 -19.10 -11.92
C PHE A 218 -6.47 -20.52 -12.29
N GLY A 219 -5.77 -21.22 -11.39
CA GLY A 219 -5.26 -22.56 -11.63
C GLY A 219 -4.09 -22.64 -12.62
N ASP A 220 -3.44 -21.52 -12.94
CA ASP A 220 -2.34 -21.48 -13.90
C ASP A 220 -1.03 -22.04 -13.30
N THR A 221 -0.46 -23.06 -13.96
CA THR A 221 0.81 -23.71 -13.57
C THR A 221 2.05 -23.08 -14.21
N GLY A 222 1.87 -22.12 -15.12
CA GLY A 222 2.94 -21.48 -15.88
C GLY A 222 3.65 -20.36 -15.12
N ARG A 223 4.52 -20.69 -14.15
CA ARG A 223 5.40 -19.69 -13.53
C ARG A 223 6.51 -19.28 -14.51
N SER A 224 6.22 -18.39 -15.45
CA SER A 224 7.26 -17.73 -16.25
C SER A 224 7.69 -16.45 -15.54
N SER A 225 8.85 -16.47 -14.91
CA SER A 225 9.44 -15.28 -14.28
C SER A 225 9.93 -14.24 -15.31
N ASN A 226 10.03 -14.63 -16.58
CA ASN A 226 10.67 -13.85 -17.63
C ASN A 226 9.67 -13.54 -18.74
N LEU A 227 8.72 -12.65 -18.45
CA LEU A 227 7.74 -12.22 -19.44
C LEU A 227 8.45 -11.54 -20.63
N THR A 228 8.09 -11.99 -21.82
CA THR A 228 8.58 -11.43 -23.08
C THR A 228 7.41 -11.13 -24.00
N TRP A 229 7.48 -10.03 -24.73
CA TRP A 229 6.42 -9.61 -25.63
C TRP A 229 6.94 -9.45 -27.05
N PRO A 230 6.18 -9.88 -28.07
CA PRO A 230 6.54 -9.62 -29.45
C PRO A 230 6.53 -8.12 -29.75
N ILE A 231 7.39 -7.71 -30.67
CA ILE A 231 7.53 -6.33 -31.12
C ILE A 231 6.97 -6.17 -32.53
N GLU A 232 6.10 -5.18 -32.72
CA GLU A 232 5.67 -4.72 -34.04
C GLU A 232 6.39 -3.39 -34.34
N VAL A 233 6.93 -3.21 -35.56
CA VAL A 233 7.62 -1.96 -35.93
C VAL A 233 6.76 -1.17 -36.91
N ASP A 234 6.37 0.04 -36.51
CA ASP A 234 5.62 0.97 -37.36
C ASP A 234 6.24 2.37 -37.29
N GLY A 235 6.45 3.00 -38.45
CA GLY A 235 7.00 4.37 -38.54
C GLY A 235 8.35 4.60 -37.83
N GLY A 236 9.17 3.56 -37.64
CA GLY A 236 10.44 3.65 -36.89
C GLY A 236 10.28 3.64 -35.37
N LYS A 237 9.09 3.30 -34.86
CA LYS A 237 8.80 3.06 -33.44
C LYS A 237 8.48 1.58 -33.22
N ALA A 238 8.83 1.10 -32.03
CA ALA A 238 8.42 -0.21 -31.56
C ALA A 238 7.06 -0.11 -30.88
N GLN A 239 6.08 -0.88 -31.35
CA GLN A 239 4.77 -1.08 -30.75
C GLN A 239 4.73 -2.42 -30.04
N ILE A 240 4.25 -2.42 -28.81
CA ILE A 240 4.22 -3.61 -27.95
C ILE A 240 2.81 -3.74 -27.39
N ARG A 241 2.22 -4.94 -27.50
CA ARG A 241 0.90 -5.27 -26.92
C ARG A 241 1.02 -5.64 -25.43
N ALA A 242 1.73 -4.80 -24.70
CA ALA A 242 1.87 -4.81 -23.25
C ALA A 242 2.22 -3.37 -22.82
N GLY A 243 1.73 -2.96 -21.65
CA GLY A 243 1.84 -1.59 -21.17
C GLY A 243 2.29 -1.52 -19.71
N ALA A 244 1.88 -0.44 -19.02
CA ALA A 244 2.27 -0.16 -17.65
C ALA A 244 1.90 -1.30 -16.68
N LEU A 245 0.76 -1.99 -16.88
CA LEU A 245 0.36 -3.13 -16.06
C LEU A 245 1.33 -4.31 -16.16
N GLN A 246 2.07 -4.44 -17.26
CA GLN A 246 3.09 -5.47 -17.43
C GLN A 246 4.50 -4.97 -17.07
N GLY A 247 4.63 -3.76 -16.53
CA GLY A 247 5.90 -3.13 -16.17
C GLY A 247 6.59 -2.38 -17.32
N LEU A 248 5.90 -2.18 -18.45
CA LEU A 248 6.37 -1.32 -19.54
C LEU A 248 5.96 0.13 -19.25
N GLU A 249 6.48 0.66 -18.14
CA GLU A 249 6.19 2.01 -17.68
C GLU A 249 7.06 3.03 -18.45
N ARG A 250 6.60 4.28 -18.54
CA ARG A 250 7.32 5.35 -19.22
C ARG A 250 8.75 5.48 -18.67
N ARG A 251 9.76 5.46 -19.56
CA ARG A 251 11.20 5.43 -19.28
C ARG A 251 11.80 4.07 -18.91
N ALA A 252 11.01 3.01 -18.77
CA ALA A 252 11.55 1.66 -18.61
C ALA A 252 12.48 1.30 -19.78
N ILE A 253 13.52 0.52 -19.47
CA ILE A 253 14.45 0.00 -20.46
C ILE A 253 14.09 -1.46 -20.73
N LEU A 254 13.94 -1.76 -22.02
CA LEU A 254 13.63 -3.08 -22.52
C LEU A 254 14.87 -3.64 -23.24
N ALA A 255 15.28 -4.85 -22.90
CA ALA A 255 16.21 -5.62 -23.73
C ALA A 255 15.45 -6.16 -24.93
N LEU A 256 16.03 -5.97 -26.12
CA LEU A 256 15.53 -6.54 -27.36
C LEU A 256 16.26 -7.87 -27.59
N LEU A 257 15.51 -8.96 -27.56
CA LEU A 257 16.01 -10.32 -27.67
C LEU A 257 15.66 -10.91 -29.04
N PRO A 258 16.52 -11.77 -29.62
CA PRO A 258 16.25 -12.38 -30.93
C PRO A 258 15.07 -13.35 -30.90
N ASP A 259 14.81 -13.99 -29.77
CA ASP A 259 13.70 -14.93 -29.53
C ASP A 259 13.39 -15.05 -28.01
N PRO A 260 12.24 -15.64 -27.62
CA PRO A 260 11.82 -15.75 -26.22
C PRO A 260 12.74 -16.54 -25.29
N LEU A 261 13.53 -17.47 -25.83
CA LEU A 261 14.43 -18.33 -25.06
C LEU A 261 15.81 -17.71 -24.86
N ALA A 262 16.11 -16.60 -25.54
CA ALA A 262 17.38 -15.92 -25.43
C ALA A 262 17.58 -15.27 -24.05
N ASP A 263 18.83 -15.29 -23.59
CA ASP A 263 19.26 -14.60 -22.38
C ASP A 263 19.58 -13.13 -22.65
N GLU A 264 19.61 -12.31 -21.60
CA GLU A 264 19.92 -10.87 -21.71
C GLU A 264 21.32 -10.58 -22.30
N THR A 265 22.26 -11.52 -22.16
CA THR A 265 23.60 -11.41 -22.76
C THR A 265 23.57 -11.47 -24.29
N GLN A 266 22.48 -11.98 -24.87
CA GLN A 266 22.25 -12.08 -26.31
C GLN A 266 21.37 -10.93 -26.83
N ALA A 267 21.17 -9.88 -26.04
CA ALA A 267 20.36 -8.73 -26.44
C ALA A 267 20.93 -8.05 -27.70
N LEU A 268 20.07 -7.86 -28.69
CA LEU A 268 20.34 -7.15 -29.95
C LEU A 268 20.47 -5.63 -29.73
N GLY A 269 20.03 -5.14 -28.58
CA GLY A 269 20.08 -3.75 -28.17
C GLY A 269 19.02 -3.45 -27.13
N PHE A 270 18.79 -2.16 -26.88
CA PHE A 270 17.85 -1.71 -25.88
C PHE A 270 16.87 -0.67 -26.41
N LEU A 271 15.65 -0.72 -25.92
CA LEU A 271 14.59 0.23 -26.20
C LEU A 271 14.21 0.97 -24.92
N ARG A 272 13.76 2.22 -25.06
CA ARG A 272 13.19 3.00 -23.97
C ARG A 272 11.72 3.26 -24.24
N VAL A 273 10.88 2.90 -23.28
CA VAL A 273 9.43 3.12 -23.33
C VAL A 273 9.10 4.62 -23.27
N ARG A 274 8.12 5.05 -24.06
CA ARG A 274 7.68 6.45 -24.22
C ARG A 274 6.26 6.71 -23.71
N THR A 275 5.38 5.74 -23.79
CA THR A 275 3.99 5.83 -23.31
C THR A 275 3.84 5.19 -21.93
N GLY A 276 2.73 5.47 -21.24
CA GLY A 276 2.34 4.83 -19.99
C GLY A 276 0.97 4.14 -20.07
N ASP A 277 0.49 3.85 -21.28
CA ASP A 277 -0.80 3.18 -21.47
C ASP A 277 -0.83 1.81 -20.74
N PRO A 278 -1.95 1.43 -20.09
CA PRO A 278 -2.01 0.22 -19.28
C PRO A 278 -1.75 -1.09 -20.03
N LEU A 279 -2.09 -1.17 -21.32
CA LEU A 279 -2.11 -2.42 -22.09
C LEU A 279 -1.20 -2.40 -23.32
N THR A 280 -0.71 -1.22 -23.71
CA THR A 280 0.14 -1.04 -24.88
C THR A 280 1.32 -0.11 -24.58
N ALA A 281 2.43 -0.28 -25.29
CA ALA A 281 3.59 0.57 -25.13
C ALA A 281 4.23 0.92 -26.48
N GLU A 282 4.58 2.20 -26.63
CA GLU A 282 5.52 2.64 -27.65
C GLU A 282 6.92 2.71 -27.05
N ALA A 283 7.92 2.17 -27.76
CA ALA A 283 9.32 2.27 -27.38
C ALA A 283 10.21 2.74 -28.54
N THR A 284 11.32 3.40 -28.21
CA THR A 284 12.30 3.88 -29.18
C THR A 284 13.69 3.35 -28.86
N PRO A 285 14.55 3.10 -29.86
CA PRO A 285 15.95 2.73 -29.65
C PRO A 285 16.66 3.65 -28.65
N ALA A 286 17.40 3.05 -27.71
CA ALA A 286 18.09 3.79 -26.67
C ALA A 286 19.52 3.26 -26.48
N ARG A 287 20.44 4.18 -26.17
CA ARG A 287 21.78 3.82 -25.71
C ARG A 287 21.69 3.37 -24.26
N TYR A 288 22.19 2.18 -23.96
CA TYR A 288 22.15 1.59 -22.62
C TYR A 288 23.25 0.52 -22.47
N ALA A 289 23.77 0.33 -21.25
CA ALA A 289 24.85 -0.63 -20.95
C ALA A 289 26.06 -0.56 -21.90
N GLY A 290 26.39 0.63 -22.42
CA GLY A 290 27.48 0.82 -23.38
C GLY A 290 27.17 0.40 -24.82
N LEU A 291 26.01 -0.22 -25.10
CA LEU A 291 25.56 -0.57 -26.44
C LEU A 291 24.90 0.62 -27.15
N ASN A 292 25.10 0.68 -28.47
CA ASN A 292 24.45 1.67 -29.33
C ASN A 292 22.95 1.33 -29.53
N PRO A 293 22.11 2.34 -29.83
CA PRO A 293 20.70 2.09 -30.13
C PRO A 293 20.54 1.09 -31.30
N PRO A 294 19.63 0.11 -31.20
CA PRO A 294 19.40 -0.86 -32.26
C PRO A 294 18.70 -0.24 -33.48
N VAL A 295 18.89 -0.86 -34.66
CA VAL A 295 18.18 -0.50 -35.89
C VAL A 295 16.93 -1.38 -36.03
N LEU A 296 15.74 -0.79 -35.84
CA LEU A 296 14.48 -1.55 -35.81
C LEU A 296 14.13 -2.24 -37.15
N ALA A 297 14.64 -1.74 -38.28
CA ALA A 297 14.35 -2.29 -39.60
C ALA A 297 15.03 -3.65 -39.86
N GLU A 298 16.03 -4.03 -39.06
CA GLU A 298 16.84 -5.24 -39.24
C GLU A 298 16.46 -6.36 -38.26
N LEU A 299 15.34 -6.22 -37.55
CA LEU A 299 14.95 -7.16 -36.51
C LEU A 299 14.40 -8.47 -37.07
N PRO A 300 14.73 -9.63 -36.45
CA PRO A 300 14.11 -10.89 -36.83
C PRO A 300 12.63 -10.87 -36.46
N ALA A 301 11.80 -11.60 -37.22
CA ALA A 301 10.36 -11.71 -36.96
C ALA A 301 10.05 -12.38 -35.61
N SER A 302 11.01 -13.12 -35.04
CA SER A 302 10.92 -13.74 -33.70
C SER A 302 11.32 -12.80 -32.56
N ALA A 303 11.72 -11.56 -32.86
CA ALA A 303 12.22 -10.65 -31.84
C ALA A 303 11.17 -10.38 -30.76
N VAL A 304 11.63 -10.36 -29.52
CA VAL A 304 10.81 -10.02 -28.36
C VAL A 304 11.51 -9.00 -27.48
N VAL A 305 10.74 -8.35 -26.62
CA VAL A 305 11.25 -7.42 -25.62
C VAL A 305 11.06 -7.98 -24.22
N ARG A 306 12.01 -7.69 -23.33
CA ARG A 306 11.95 -8.03 -21.90
C ARG A 306 12.31 -6.79 -21.08
N VAL A 307 11.60 -6.52 -19.99
CA VAL A 307 11.96 -5.42 -19.08
C VAL A 307 13.25 -5.76 -18.35
N VAL A 308 14.25 -4.88 -18.43
CA VAL A 308 15.56 -5.04 -17.74
C VAL A 308 15.87 -3.91 -16.77
N GLU A 309 15.18 -2.78 -16.89
CA GLU A 309 15.23 -1.71 -15.90
C GLU A 309 13.85 -1.07 -15.77
N LYS A 310 13.36 -1.02 -14.53
CA LYS A 310 12.16 -0.24 -14.18
C LYS A 310 12.59 1.16 -13.75
N PRO A 311 11.91 2.22 -14.19
CA PRO A 311 12.25 3.57 -13.80
C PRO A 311 11.77 3.80 -12.36
N LEU A 312 12.69 3.90 -11.41
CA LEU A 312 12.34 4.38 -10.07
C LEU A 312 12.39 5.90 -10.06
N SER A 313 11.32 6.52 -9.59
CA SER A 313 11.27 7.94 -9.34
C SER A 313 11.07 8.19 -7.86
N PHE A 314 12.18 8.39 -7.13
CA PHE A 314 12.13 8.87 -5.76
C PHE A 314 11.81 10.36 -5.78
N GLN A 315 10.53 10.68 -5.70
CA GLN A 315 10.01 12.04 -5.62
C GLN A 315 8.83 12.03 -4.65
N LEU A 316 8.83 12.95 -3.69
CA LEU A 316 7.69 13.19 -2.82
C LEU A 316 6.79 14.22 -3.49
N ARG A 317 5.63 13.76 -3.97
CA ARG A 317 4.58 14.63 -4.50
C ARG A 317 3.78 15.20 -3.34
N VAL A 318 3.68 16.52 -3.26
CA VAL A 318 3.02 17.23 -2.16
C VAL A 318 1.87 18.03 -2.74
N GLU A 319 0.66 17.76 -2.28
CA GLU A 319 -0.50 18.62 -2.55
C GLU A 319 -0.63 19.61 -1.39
N LEU A 320 -0.98 20.87 -1.69
CA LEU A 320 -1.38 21.84 -0.67
C LEU A 320 -2.73 22.47 -1.02
N SER A 321 -3.70 22.26 -0.13
CA SER A 321 -5.09 22.70 -0.28
C SER A 321 -5.64 23.34 1.01
N THR A 322 -6.84 23.91 0.90
CA THR A 322 -7.66 24.43 2.00
C THR A 322 -9.00 23.69 2.02
N LEU A 323 -9.71 23.77 3.13
CA LEU A 323 -11.07 23.23 3.18
C LEU A 323 -12.01 24.08 2.29
N PRO A 324 -12.97 23.46 1.59
CA PRO A 324 -13.96 24.20 0.82
C PRO A 324 -14.72 25.21 1.68
N GLY A 325 -14.68 26.48 1.31
CA GLY A 325 -15.35 27.57 2.05
C GLY A 325 -14.62 28.05 3.30
N SER A 326 -13.37 27.63 3.51
CA SER A 326 -12.51 28.13 4.58
C SER A 326 -12.09 29.58 4.33
N GLU A 327 -11.96 30.38 5.40
CA GLU A 327 -11.46 31.76 5.34
C GLU A 327 -9.91 31.83 5.41
N GLN A 328 -9.21 30.70 5.28
CA GLN A 328 -7.75 30.59 5.50
C GLN A 328 -6.90 30.79 4.24
N ASP A 329 -7.42 31.43 3.19
CA ASP A 329 -6.74 31.61 1.90
C ASP A 329 -5.38 32.33 2.03
N GLU A 330 -5.29 33.37 2.86
CA GLU A 330 -4.04 34.12 3.06
C GLU A 330 -2.95 33.25 3.72
N ALA A 331 -3.33 32.45 4.71
CA ALA A 331 -2.44 31.52 5.39
C ALA A 331 -2.01 30.38 4.47
N ALA A 332 -2.91 29.90 3.60
CA ALA A 332 -2.62 28.90 2.59
C ALA A 332 -1.65 29.40 1.52
N ASP A 333 -1.83 30.63 1.03
CA ASP A 333 -0.91 31.26 0.10
C ASP A 333 0.47 31.49 0.71
N TYR A 334 0.52 31.85 2.01
CA TYR A 334 1.79 31.92 2.74
C TYR A 334 2.47 30.55 2.83
N ALA A 335 1.74 29.52 3.27
CA ALA A 335 2.27 28.16 3.36
C ALA A 335 2.76 27.64 2.00
N ARG A 336 2.00 27.88 0.93
CA ARG A 336 2.36 27.52 -0.45
C ARG A 336 3.69 28.13 -0.86
N ARG A 337 3.90 29.43 -0.64
CA ARG A 337 5.18 30.09 -0.96
C ARG A 337 6.35 29.49 -0.19
N GLU A 338 6.18 29.16 1.08
CA GLU A 338 7.24 28.53 1.87
C GLU A 338 7.55 27.10 1.41
N VAL A 339 6.53 26.32 1.07
CA VAL A 339 6.71 24.96 0.52
C VAL A 339 7.38 25.01 -0.86
N GLU A 340 6.99 25.94 -1.73
CA GLU A 340 7.64 26.17 -3.03
C GLU A 340 9.12 26.56 -2.86
N ARG A 341 9.41 27.44 -1.91
CA ARG A 341 10.79 27.84 -1.59
C ARG A 341 11.64 26.66 -1.10
N ILE A 342 11.06 25.77 -0.30
CA ILE A 342 11.74 24.55 0.17
C ILE A 342 11.93 23.56 -0.99
N ALA A 343 10.92 23.36 -1.83
CA ALA A 343 11.00 22.46 -2.98
C ALA A 343 12.03 22.93 -4.03
N ALA A 344 12.24 24.24 -4.16
CA ALA A 344 13.25 24.82 -5.05
C ALA A 344 14.69 24.78 -4.48
N ASP A 345 14.87 24.37 -3.22
CA ASP A 345 16.18 24.35 -2.58
C ASP A 345 16.98 23.10 -2.98
N GLU A 346 18.01 23.29 -3.83
CA GLU A 346 18.89 22.21 -4.28
C GLU A 346 19.71 21.54 -3.15
N GLN A 347 19.81 22.16 -1.98
CA GLN A 347 20.50 21.60 -0.81
C GLN A 347 19.59 20.70 0.03
N LEU A 348 18.28 20.69 -0.22
CA LEU A 348 17.36 19.81 0.48
C LEU A 348 17.68 18.35 0.12
N PRO A 349 17.92 17.46 1.09
CA PRO A 349 18.18 16.04 0.83
C PRO A 349 16.87 15.28 0.56
N ALA A 350 15.95 15.88 -0.21
CA ALA A 350 14.68 15.33 -0.64
C ALA A 350 14.29 15.91 -2.01
N ASN A 351 13.71 15.08 -2.87
CA ASN A 351 13.19 15.51 -4.18
C ASN A 351 11.69 15.78 -4.04
N LEU A 352 11.29 17.04 -3.98
CA LEU A 352 9.90 17.45 -3.81
C LEU A 352 9.30 17.91 -5.13
N ALA A 353 8.03 17.56 -5.37
CA ALA A 353 7.22 18.16 -6.43
C ALA A 353 5.87 18.58 -5.87
N LEU A 354 5.53 19.86 -6.02
CA LEU A 354 4.18 20.30 -5.74
C LEU A 354 3.26 19.87 -6.88
N VAL A 355 2.07 19.39 -6.52
CA VAL A 355 1.00 19.04 -7.46
C VAL A 355 -0.21 19.91 -7.23
N ALA A 356 -1.05 20.05 -8.26
CA ALA A 356 -2.31 20.77 -8.13
C ALA A 356 -3.27 20.05 -7.17
N PRO A 357 -4.16 20.78 -6.48
CA PRO A 357 -5.25 20.17 -5.71
C PRO A 357 -6.01 19.13 -6.54
N GLY A 358 -6.22 17.96 -5.94
CA GLY A 358 -6.87 16.81 -6.58
C GLY A 358 -6.04 15.98 -7.54
N GLU A 359 -4.77 16.32 -7.77
CA GLU A 359 -3.81 15.35 -8.29
C GLU A 359 -3.32 14.40 -7.19
N GLN A 360 -2.94 13.18 -7.57
CA GLN A 360 -2.37 12.22 -6.61
C GLN A 360 -1.05 12.72 -5.99
N ALA A 361 -1.05 12.90 -4.67
CA ALA A 361 0.11 13.22 -3.84
C ALA A 361 0.52 12.06 -2.91
N ASP A 362 1.77 12.06 -2.46
CA ASP A 362 2.29 11.17 -1.40
C ASP A 362 2.03 11.72 0.01
N LEU A 363 1.84 13.03 0.08
CA LEU A 363 1.62 13.80 1.29
C LEU A 363 0.64 14.94 0.95
N GLN A 364 -0.41 15.06 1.74
CA GLN A 364 -1.36 16.16 1.64
C GLN A 364 -1.08 17.17 2.74
N LEU A 365 -1.06 18.44 2.35
CA LEU A 365 -0.96 19.55 3.26
C LEU A 365 -2.27 20.33 3.24
N ILE A 366 -2.98 20.35 4.36
CA ILE A 366 -4.21 21.12 4.48
C ILE A 366 -3.97 22.29 5.42
N VAL A 367 -4.33 23.49 4.98
CA VAL A 367 -4.41 24.66 5.86
C VAL A 367 -5.82 24.78 6.41
N ALA A 368 -5.92 24.61 7.73
CA ALA A 368 -7.17 24.68 8.48
C ALA A 368 -6.90 24.98 9.96
N THR A 369 -7.91 25.50 10.64
CA THR A 369 -7.95 25.61 12.10
C THR A 369 -8.20 24.26 12.74
N THR A 370 -7.98 24.16 14.06
CA THR A 370 -8.26 22.90 14.77
C THR A 370 -9.77 22.63 14.85
N ASN A 371 -10.57 23.67 15.05
CA ASN A 371 -12.02 23.56 15.13
C ASN A 371 -12.67 23.19 13.78
N GLU A 372 -12.11 23.65 12.65
CA GLU A 372 -12.57 23.23 11.33
C GLU A 372 -12.35 21.72 11.07
N LEU A 373 -11.20 21.16 11.48
CA LEU A 373 -10.93 19.73 11.30
C LEU A 373 -11.55 18.84 12.40
N TYR A 374 -11.70 19.39 13.60
CA TYR A 374 -12.24 18.69 14.77
C TYR A 374 -13.31 19.57 15.43
N PRO A 375 -14.56 19.54 14.93
CA PRO A 375 -15.64 20.35 15.48
C PRO A 375 -15.84 20.12 16.98
N GLY A 376 -15.78 21.20 17.77
CA GLY A 376 -15.92 21.15 19.23
C GLY A 376 -14.59 21.16 20.00
N GLU A 377 -13.45 21.04 19.31
CA GLU A 377 -12.13 21.29 19.89
C GLU A 377 -11.78 22.79 19.84
N SER A 378 -11.02 23.28 20.82
CA SER A 378 -10.57 24.67 20.84
C SER A 378 -9.35 24.89 19.93
N GLY A 379 -9.40 25.96 19.12
CA GLY A 379 -8.26 26.40 18.31
C GLY A 379 -8.68 26.97 16.96
N ASP A 380 -8.83 28.30 16.90
CA ASP A 380 -9.26 29.06 15.71
C ASP A 380 -8.08 29.64 14.91
N GLU A 381 -6.84 29.36 15.33
CA GLU A 381 -5.65 29.79 14.60
C GLU A 381 -5.38 28.86 13.41
N PRO A 382 -4.97 29.40 12.24
CA PRO A 382 -4.64 28.58 11.08
C PRO A 382 -3.39 27.73 11.33
N ARG A 383 -3.43 26.49 10.83
CA ARG A 383 -2.32 25.54 10.95
C ARG A 383 -2.15 24.79 9.63
N LEU A 384 -0.91 24.43 9.32
CA LEU A 384 -0.54 23.54 8.21
C LEU A 384 -0.50 22.10 8.74
N TRP A 385 -1.44 21.27 8.31
CA TRP A 385 -1.59 19.87 8.73
C TRP A 385 -0.97 18.92 7.72
N PHE A 386 -0.31 17.86 8.22
CA PHE A 386 0.33 16.83 7.40
C PHE A 386 -0.54 15.58 7.39
N LEU A 387 -1.13 15.27 6.25
CA LEU A 387 -2.05 14.16 6.07
C LEU A 387 -1.51 13.12 5.07
N PRO A 388 -1.89 11.84 5.23
CA PRO A 388 -1.63 10.80 4.24
C PRO A 388 -2.30 11.10 2.88
N PRO A 389 -1.97 10.36 1.80
CA PRO A 389 -2.54 10.54 0.46
C PRO A 389 -4.07 10.54 0.36
N GLY A 390 -4.77 9.85 1.27
CA GLY A 390 -6.23 9.78 1.27
C GLY A 390 -6.91 10.88 2.10
N GLY A 391 -6.14 11.79 2.71
CA GLY A 391 -6.67 12.87 3.54
C GLY A 391 -7.31 12.39 4.85
N GLU A 392 -7.01 11.16 5.27
CA GLU A 392 -7.66 10.56 6.44
C GLU A 392 -7.28 11.29 7.74
N LEU A 393 -8.31 11.68 8.49
CA LEU A 393 -8.17 12.24 9.83
C LEU A 393 -8.49 11.17 10.88
N PRO A 394 -7.65 10.99 11.90
CA PRO A 394 -7.96 10.18 13.07
C PRO A 394 -9.25 10.67 13.74
N ALA A 395 -10.14 9.74 14.10
CA ALA A 395 -11.41 10.08 14.77
C ALA A 395 -11.19 10.62 16.18
N ASP A 396 -10.17 10.13 16.89
CA ASP A 396 -9.80 10.62 18.21
C ASP A 396 -8.94 11.89 18.09
N ALA A 397 -9.43 12.99 18.67
CA ALA A 397 -8.73 14.28 18.71
C ALA A 397 -7.39 14.23 19.49
N ARG A 398 -7.12 13.18 20.27
CA ARG A 398 -5.82 12.94 20.91
C ARG A 398 -4.74 12.51 19.92
N ASP A 399 -5.15 11.90 18.81
CA ASP A 399 -4.27 11.36 17.77
C ASP A 399 -4.12 12.33 16.58
N LYS A 400 -4.39 13.62 16.80
CA LYS A 400 -4.26 14.70 15.80
C LYS A 400 -2.96 14.58 14.98
N PRO A 401 -3.04 14.67 13.65
CA PRO A 401 -1.87 14.68 12.79
C PRO A 401 -0.91 15.81 13.13
N HIS A 402 0.35 15.67 12.69
CA HIS A 402 1.33 16.73 12.88
C HIS A 402 0.86 18.02 12.20
N SER A 403 1.04 19.16 12.87
CA SER A 403 0.76 20.47 12.29
C SER A 403 1.68 21.56 12.78
N ILE A 404 1.90 22.55 11.91
CA ILE A 404 2.70 23.75 12.17
C ILE A 404 1.75 24.95 12.23
N GLY A 405 1.87 25.81 13.23
CA GLY A 405 1.03 27.01 13.35
C GLY A 405 1.39 28.07 12.31
N LEU A 406 0.39 28.81 11.82
CA LEU A 406 0.53 29.84 10.79
C LEU A 406 0.07 31.24 11.21
N ALA A 407 -0.43 31.41 12.45
CA ALA A 407 -1.11 32.63 12.91
C ALA A 407 -0.33 33.94 12.63
N ASP A 408 1.00 33.92 12.81
CA ASP A 408 1.89 35.06 12.58
C ASP A 408 2.97 34.74 11.51
N GLY A 409 2.68 33.81 10.61
CA GLY A 409 3.68 33.14 9.77
C GLY A 409 4.49 32.09 10.55
N MET A 410 5.51 31.52 9.91
CA MET A 410 6.39 30.51 10.52
C MET A 410 7.66 31.15 11.09
N THR A 411 8.02 30.79 12.32
CA THR A 411 9.33 31.15 12.91
C THR A 411 10.47 30.41 12.19
N PRO A 412 11.73 30.85 12.31
CA PRO A 412 12.88 30.13 11.76
C PRO A 412 12.95 28.67 12.21
N GLU A 413 12.57 28.38 13.46
CA GLU A 413 12.52 27.02 14.01
C GLU A 413 11.41 26.20 13.34
N GLN A 414 10.23 26.78 13.12
CA GLN A 414 9.14 26.10 12.41
C GLN A 414 9.48 25.84 10.94
N LEU A 415 10.21 26.76 10.28
CA LEU A 415 10.72 26.54 8.93
C LEU A 415 11.77 25.43 8.86
N SER A 416 12.65 25.33 9.86
CA SER A 416 13.58 24.20 9.99
C SER A 416 12.82 22.90 10.17
N GLN A 417 11.83 22.89 11.08
CA GLN A 417 10.98 21.73 11.32
C GLN A 417 10.23 21.29 10.06
N LEU A 418 9.68 22.22 9.29
CA LEU A 418 9.01 21.94 8.01
C LEU A 418 9.96 21.23 7.03
N ARG A 419 11.21 21.70 6.90
CA ARG A 419 12.24 21.06 6.06
C ARG A 419 12.58 19.66 6.54
N GLU A 420 12.80 19.50 7.84
CA GLU A 420 13.09 18.20 8.46
C GLU A 420 11.94 17.21 8.26
N ASN A 421 10.70 17.66 8.41
CA ASN A 421 9.51 16.85 8.16
C ASN A 421 9.46 16.35 6.71
N PHE A 422 9.70 17.20 5.71
CA PHE A 422 9.72 16.76 4.31
C PHE A 422 10.80 15.71 4.04
N VAL A 423 11.99 15.89 4.63
CA VAL A 423 13.08 14.90 4.52
C VAL A 423 12.68 13.59 5.20
N ALA A 424 12.04 13.65 6.37
CA ALA A 424 11.58 12.46 7.08
C ALA A 424 10.53 11.69 6.27
N VAL A 425 9.51 12.38 5.76
CA VAL A 425 8.46 11.80 4.90
C VAL A 425 9.09 11.20 3.65
N PHE A 426 9.93 11.96 2.93
CA PHE A 426 10.60 11.50 1.71
C PHE A 426 11.43 10.22 1.94
N ARG A 427 12.17 10.12 3.04
CA ARG A 427 12.96 8.93 3.38
C ARG A 427 12.07 7.72 3.67
N ALA A 428 11.02 7.91 4.48
CA ALA A 428 10.11 6.85 4.86
C ALA A 428 9.35 6.29 3.65
N THR A 429 8.84 7.17 2.77
CA THR A 429 8.13 6.75 1.55
C THR A 429 9.06 6.14 0.51
N SER A 430 10.26 6.70 0.32
CA SER A 430 11.26 6.14 -0.61
C SER A 430 11.73 4.74 -0.18
N LEU A 431 11.88 4.51 1.12
CA LEU A 431 12.23 3.19 1.66
C LEU A 431 11.14 2.16 1.37
N ALA A 432 9.87 2.55 1.53
CA ALA A 432 8.75 1.70 1.16
C ALA A 432 8.70 1.43 -0.36
N GLN A 433 9.09 2.37 -1.22
CA GLN A 433 9.18 2.15 -2.68
C GLN A 433 10.31 1.19 -3.09
N LEU A 434 11.44 1.20 -2.38
CA LEU A 434 12.57 0.29 -2.66
C LEU A 434 12.19 -1.19 -2.49
N THR A 435 11.14 -1.48 -1.73
CA THR A 435 10.56 -2.83 -1.60
C THR A 435 10.18 -3.42 -2.97
N GLU A 436 9.77 -2.62 -3.95
CA GLU A 436 9.33 -3.08 -5.28
C GLU A 436 10.44 -3.69 -6.14
N LEU A 437 11.69 -3.48 -5.77
CA LEU A 437 12.85 -4.07 -6.43
C LEU A 437 13.24 -5.45 -5.87
N SER A 438 12.60 -5.87 -4.78
CA SER A 438 12.89 -7.13 -4.12
C SER A 438 12.52 -8.30 -5.02
N GLU A 439 13.50 -9.15 -5.37
CA GLU A 439 13.23 -10.41 -6.06
C GLU A 439 12.67 -11.43 -5.05
N LEU A 440 11.50 -12.00 -5.35
CA LEU A 440 10.79 -12.99 -4.52
C LEU A 440 11.52 -14.35 -4.39
N ASP A 441 12.81 -14.47 -4.72
CA ASP A 441 13.55 -15.73 -4.61
C ASP A 441 14.07 -15.96 -3.19
N ARG A 442 13.18 -16.43 -2.32
CA ARG A 442 13.36 -16.53 -0.86
C ARG A 442 13.71 -17.94 -0.37
N GLY A 443 14.10 -18.86 -1.26
CA GLY A 443 14.18 -20.28 -0.92
C GLY A 443 15.18 -20.65 0.20
N LYS A 444 16.19 -19.81 0.46
CA LYS A 444 17.35 -20.16 1.32
C LYS A 444 17.45 -19.39 2.64
N VAL A 445 16.68 -18.32 2.84
CA VAL A 445 16.65 -17.57 4.11
C VAL A 445 15.20 -17.32 4.45
N ARG A 446 14.75 -17.82 5.60
CA ARG A 446 13.36 -17.67 6.05
C ARG A 446 13.30 -16.71 7.21
N PHE A 447 12.36 -15.78 7.14
CA PHE A 447 12.03 -14.88 8.23
C PHE A 447 10.56 -15.10 8.61
N GLY A 448 10.32 -15.38 9.89
CA GLY A 448 8.98 -15.47 10.48
C GLY A 448 8.77 -14.39 11.54
N LEU A 449 7.54 -13.90 11.64
CA LEU A 449 7.11 -12.96 12.66
C LEU A 449 5.91 -13.57 13.40
N GLU A 450 5.90 -13.48 14.72
CA GLU A 450 4.83 -13.96 15.58
C GLU A 450 4.37 -12.83 16.51
N GLN A 451 3.07 -12.74 16.78
CA GLN A 451 2.47 -11.88 17.79
C GLN A 451 2.12 -12.70 19.02
N GLN A 452 2.54 -12.23 20.19
CA GLN A 452 2.15 -12.79 21.47
C GLN A 452 1.30 -11.77 22.22
N ASP A 453 0.04 -12.13 22.49
CA ASP A 453 -0.89 -11.27 23.20
C ASP A 453 -0.46 -11.08 24.67
N ALA A 454 -0.61 -9.87 25.20
CA ALA A 454 -0.21 -9.50 26.56
C ALA A 454 -0.79 -10.41 27.67
N ASN A 455 -2.01 -10.90 27.46
CA ASN A 455 -2.78 -11.71 28.43
C ASN A 455 -2.41 -13.21 28.41
N ALA A 456 -1.15 -13.53 28.09
CA ALA A 456 -0.57 -14.88 28.06
C ALA A 456 -1.12 -15.83 26.98
N GLY A 457 -1.38 -15.29 25.78
CA GLY A 457 -1.65 -16.12 24.59
C GLY A 457 -0.40 -16.87 24.12
N THR A 458 -0.60 -18.03 23.48
CA THR A 458 0.46 -18.66 22.67
C THR A 458 0.78 -17.76 21.47
N PRO A 459 2.07 -17.57 21.11
CA PRO A 459 2.42 -16.78 19.95
C PRO A 459 1.71 -17.26 18.67
N ARG A 460 1.11 -16.33 17.94
CA ARG A 460 0.42 -16.56 16.67
C ARG A 460 1.29 -16.05 15.53
N GLN A 461 1.48 -16.86 14.50
CA GLN A 461 2.26 -16.46 13.34
C GLN A 461 1.55 -15.34 12.58
N ILE A 462 2.29 -14.27 12.27
CA ILE A 462 1.83 -13.18 11.43
C ILE A 462 2.14 -13.52 9.97
N GLU A 463 1.06 -13.69 9.21
CA GLU A 463 1.12 -13.82 7.77
C GLU A 463 1.38 -12.48 7.10
N ARG A 464 2.20 -12.46 6.05
CA ARG A 464 2.50 -11.23 5.28
C ARG A 464 1.32 -10.72 4.46
N SER A 465 0.34 -11.58 4.21
CA SER A 465 -0.93 -11.24 3.57
C SER A 465 -1.95 -10.66 4.56
N ALA A 466 -1.61 -10.56 5.85
CA ALA A 466 -2.50 -10.02 6.87
C ALA A 466 -1.92 -8.72 7.45
N VAL A 467 -2.80 -7.91 8.02
CA VAL A 467 -2.45 -6.72 8.80
C VAL A 467 -2.93 -6.95 10.23
N PRO A 468 -2.18 -7.61 11.12
CA PRO A 468 -2.63 -7.88 12.48
C PRO A 468 -2.83 -6.58 13.27
N VAL A 469 -3.77 -6.62 14.22
CA VAL A 469 -3.98 -5.53 15.17
C VAL A 469 -3.16 -5.83 16.44
N LEU A 470 -2.34 -4.87 16.85
CA LEU A 470 -1.53 -4.94 18.07
C LEU A 470 -2.23 -4.14 19.18
N ALA A 471 -2.52 -4.83 20.27
CA ALA A 471 -2.97 -4.21 21.51
C ALA A 471 -1.76 -3.78 22.36
N ARG A 472 -2.02 -2.88 23.31
CA ARG A 472 -0.99 -2.45 24.27
C ARG A 472 -0.48 -3.65 25.10
N GLY A 473 0.83 -3.82 25.17
CA GLY A 473 1.46 -4.94 25.88
C GLY A 473 1.77 -6.15 24.99
N ASP A 474 1.29 -6.19 23.74
CA ASP A 474 1.58 -7.29 22.82
C ASP A 474 3.06 -7.29 22.44
N GLN A 475 3.64 -8.48 22.33
CA GLN A 475 5.03 -8.66 21.93
C GLN A 475 5.15 -9.24 20.53
N LEU A 476 6.11 -8.72 19.78
CA LEU A 476 6.49 -9.32 18.50
C LEU A 476 7.76 -10.14 18.65
N ILE A 477 7.70 -11.36 18.14
CA ILE A 477 8.78 -12.32 18.17
C ILE A 477 9.20 -12.58 16.73
N PHE A 478 10.46 -12.37 16.41
CA PHE A 478 11.01 -12.70 15.10
C PHE A 478 11.71 -14.06 15.15
N SER A 479 11.79 -14.71 14.00
CA SER A 479 12.58 -15.91 13.77
C SER A 479 13.31 -15.79 12.43
N ILE A 480 14.59 -16.16 12.40
CA ILE A 480 15.42 -16.20 11.19
C ILE A 480 16.04 -17.57 11.08
N ASP A 481 15.90 -18.20 9.92
CA ASP A 481 16.51 -19.47 9.56
C ASP A 481 17.33 -19.31 8.26
N ASN A 482 18.66 -19.27 8.38
CA ASN A 482 19.58 -19.10 7.27
C ASN A 482 20.09 -20.45 6.76
N GLN A 483 19.39 -21.03 5.78
CA GLN A 483 19.78 -22.25 5.08
C GLN A 483 20.67 -21.98 3.84
N SER A 484 21.13 -20.75 3.65
CA SER A 484 21.96 -20.38 2.52
C SER A 484 23.41 -20.82 2.69
N THR A 485 24.19 -20.76 1.61
CA THR A 485 25.63 -21.07 1.65
C THR A 485 26.48 -19.91 2.17
N LYS A 486 25.88 -18.76 2.48
CA LYS A 486 26.57 -17.52 2.87
C LYS A 486 26.01 -16.97 4.18
N ALA A 487 26.76 -16.08 4.81
CA ALA A 487 26.22 -15.26 5.88
C ALA A 487 25.27 -14.20 5.30
N VAL A 488 24.30 -13.76 6.09
CA VAL A 488 23.31 -12.76 5.69
C VAL A 488 23.24 -11.67 6.74
N ASP A 489 23.42 -10.42 6.31
CA ASP A 489 23.15 -9.24 7.12
C ASP A 489 21.65 -8.97 7.09
N VAL A 490 21.03 -8.83 8.26
CA VAL A 490 19.60 -8.56 8.41
C VAL A 490 19.41 -7.30 9.24
N ASP A 491 18.78 -6.32 8.63
CA ASP A 491 18.36 -5.07 9.26
C ASP A 491 16.83 -5.03 9.38
N MET A 492 16.32 -4.57 10.51
CA MET A 492 14.89 -4.37 10.76
C MET A 492 14.62 -2.91 11.10
N LEU A 493 13.78 -2.27 10.28
CA LEU A 493 13.40 -0.88 10.40
C LEU A 493 11.89 -0.82 10.65
N LEU A 494 11.48 -0.14 11.71
CA LEU A 494 10.07 0.09 12.02
C LEU A 494 9.71 1.52 11.59
N ILE A 495 8.81 1.62 10.61
CA ILE A 495 8.25 2.89 10.15
C ILE A 495 6.93 3.14 10.87
N GLY A 496 6.82 4.27 11.56
CA GLY A 496 5.62 4.67 12.27
C GLY A 496 4.65 5.51 11.44
N PRO A 497 3.40 5.69 11.93
CA PRO A 497 2.36 6.48 11.26
C PRO A 497 2.72 7.97 11.12
N ASN A 498 3.67 8.45 11.93
CA ASN A 498 4.25 9.80 11.84
C ASN A 498 5.54 9.84 10.99
N TYR A 499 5.78 8.86 10.13
CA TYR A 499 6.99 8.74 9.31
C TYR A 499 8.30 8.61 10.12
N SER A 500 8.23 8.25 11.41
CA SER A 500 9.43 7.87 12.16
C SER A 500 10.05 6.60 11.58
N ILE A 501 11.37 6.47 11.66
CA ILE A 501 12.08 5.23 11.30
C ILE A 501 12.91 4.85 12.50
N LYS A 502 12.59 3.72 13.12
CA LYS A 502 13.35 3.16 14.24
C LYS A 502 14.10 1.92 13.77
N HIS A 503 15.42 1.91 13.91
CA HIS A 503 16.21 0.70 13.69
C HIS A 503 16.06 -0.22 14.91
N MET A 504 15.50 -1.41 14.68
CA MET A 504 15.14 -2.37 15.71
C MET A 504 16.21 -3.46 15.85
N LEU A 505 16.81 -3.86 14.74
CA LEU A 505 17.80 -4.93 14.68
C LEU A 505 18.78 -4.66 13.53
N GLY A 506 20.06 -4.90 13.77
CA GLY A 506 21.09 -4.99 12.74
C GLY A 506 22.07 -6.09 13.14
N LEU A 507 21.92 -7.29 12.58
CA LEU A 507 22.71 -8.46 12.93
C LEU A 507 23.14 -9.25 11.69
N ARG A 508 24.27 -9.96 11.81
CA ARG A 508 24.74 -10.91 10.81
C ARG A 508 24.45 -12.34 11.26
N PHE A 509 23.71 -13.07 10.44
CA PHE A 509 23.36 -14.48 10.64
C PHE A 509 24.28 -15.36 9.78
N GLN A 510 24.99 -16.28 10.42
CA GLN A 510 25.84 -17.25 9.75
C GLN A 510 25.02 -18.35 9.08
N ARG A 511 25.69 -19.14 8.24
CA ARG A 511 25.08 -20.32 7.61
C ARG A 511 24.64 -21.30 8.71
N GLY A 512 23.39 -21.73 8.62
CA GLY A 512 22.78 -22.69 9.54
C GLY A 512 22.23 -22.07 10.83
N ASP A 513 22.36 -20.75 11.01
CA ASP A 513 21.79 -20.06 12.16
C ASP A 513 20.25 -20.14 12.12
N ASN A 514 19.66 -20.54 13.24
CA ASN A 514 18.23 -20.49 13.51
C ASN A 514 18.04 -19.78 14.84
N ILE A 515 17.60 -18.52 14.79
CA ILE A 515 17.50 -17.63 15.95
C ILE A 515 16.08 -17.13 16.07
N LYS A 516 15.56 -17.15 17.30
CA LYS A 516 14.35 -16.43 17.69
C LYS A 516 14.68 -15.33 18.68
N GLY A 517 14.01 -14.19 18.58
CA GLY A 517 14.18 -13.06 19.49
C GLY A 517 12.92 -12.20 19.58
N ALA A 518 12.80 -11.42 20.65
CA ALA A 518 11.71 -10.47 20.82
C ALA A 518 12.12 -9.08 20.33
N LEU A 519 11.22 -8.38 19.63
CA LEU A 519 11.40 -6.99 19.18
C LEU A 519 10.91 -5.96 20.23
N GLY A 520 10.27 -6.41 21.31
CA GLY A 520 9.64 -5.56 22.33
C GLY A 520 8.21 -5.15 21.97
N ASP A 521 7.63 -4.27 22.79
CA ASP A 521 6.28 -3.73 22.62
C ASP A 521 6.29 -2.58 21.59
N ILE A 522 5.47 -2.71 20.54
CA ILE A 522 5.29 -1.69 19.49
C ILE A 522 4.10 -0.77 19.82
N ALA A 523 3.12 -1.24 20.58
CA ALA A 523 1.86 -0.52 20.81
C ALA A 523 2.03 0.69 21.76
N ASP A 524 3.07 0.72 22.59
CA ASP A 524 3.43 1.91 23.38
C ASP A 524 3.96 3.09 22.50
N ALA A 525 4.22 2.87 21.21
CA ALA A 525 4.79 3.89 20.32
C ALA A 525 3.76 4.79 19.61
N GLY A 526 2.45 4.47 19.69
CA GLY A 526 1.35 5.25 19.11
C GLY A 526 0.36 4.42 18.28
N SER A 527 -0.86 4.94 18.12
CA SER A 527 -1.92 4.33 17.31
C SER A 527 -1.70 4.55 15.81
N GLY A 528 -2.22 3.62 14.97
CA GLY A 528 -2.19 3.72 13.52
C GLY A 528 -1.40 2.60 12.83
N LEU A 529 -1.16 2.77 11.53
CA LEU A 529 -0.48 1.77 10.71
C LEU A 529 1.05 1.90 10.85
N TRP A 530 1.67 0.81 11.28
CA TRP A 530 3.10 0.62 11.38
C TRP A 530 3.59 -0.31 10.28
N ARG A 531 4.80 -0.07 9.76
CA ARG A 531 5.41 -0.90 8.73
C ARG A 531 6.77 -1.39 9.19
N LEU A 532 6.91 -2.69 9.40
CA LEU A 532 8.19 -3.33 9.70
C LEU A 532 8.88 -3.71 8.39
N VAL A 533 9.91 -2.97 8.02
CA VAL A 533 10.76 -3.20 6.85
C VAL A 533 11.95 -4.06 7.25
N LEU A 534 12.09 -5.20 6.59
CA LEU A 534 13.20 -6.14 6.76
C LEU A 534 14.11 -6.05 5.54
N VAL A 535 15.39 -5.76 5.74
CA VAL A 535 16.39 -5.73 4.68
C VAL A 535 17.38 -6.87 4.91
N MET A 536 17.42 -7.82 3.99
CA MET A 536 18.35 -8.96 4.04
C MET A 536 19.34 -8.86 2.90
N ARG A 537 20.63 -9.03 3.17
CA ARG A 537 21.70 -8.95 2.17
C ARG A 537 22.72 -10.04 2.38
N GLU A 538 23.07 -10.76 1.31
CA GLU A 538 24.18 -11.72 1.38
C GLU A 538 25.49 -10.99 1.74
N ALA A 539 26.18 -11.45 2.77
CA ALA A 539 27.48 -10.92 3.16
C ALA A 539 28.60 -11.58 2.36
N GLY A 540 29.53 -10.76 1.87
CA GLY A 540 30.77 -11.24 1.26
C GLY A 540 31.71 -11.83 2.33
N ARG A 541 32.64 -12.72 1.92
CA ARG A 541 33.57 -13.42 2.82
C ARG A 541 34.41 -12.52 3.75
N ASN A 542 34.52 -11.22 3.46
CA ASN A 542 35.18 -10.21 4.28
C ASN A 542 34.44 -8.85 4.25
N SER A 543 33.12 -8.83 4.02
CA SER A 543 32.39 -7.56 3.99
C SER A 543 32.20 -7.00 5.40
N VAL A 544 32.40 -5.70 5.55
CA VAL A 544 31.99 -4.95 6.75
C VAL A 544 30.49 -5.21 6.97
N HIS A 545 30.09 -5.40 8.23
CA HIS A 545 28.67 -5.51 8.57
C HIS A 545 27.97 -4.23 8.12
N SER A 546 26.99 -4.37 7.24
CA SER A 546 26.22 -3.21 6.87
C SER A 546 25.17 -2.96 7.94
N ASP A 547 25.23 -1.77 8.53
CA ASP A 547 24.32 -1.31 9.56
C ASP A 547 23.46 -0.17 8.99
N LEU A 548 22.14 -0.32 9.01
CA LEU A 548 21.20 0.71 8.58
C LEU A 548 20.75 1.64 9.72
N SER A 549 21.40 1.63 10.88
CA SER A 549 21.10 2.52 12.02
C SER A 549 21.18 4.01 11.68
N PHE A 550 21.93 4.39 10.64
CA PHE A 550 21.97 5.78 10.14
C PHE A 550 20.63 6.27 9.57
N LEU A 551 19.71 5.36 9.20
CA LEU A 551 18.35 5.69 8.78
C LEU A 551 17.43 6.01 9.95
N ASN A 552 17.85 5.78 11.19
CA ASN A 552 17.07 6.09 12.37
C ASN A 552 16.70 7.57 12.37
N GLN A 553 15.41 7.89 12.39
CA GLN A 553 14.92 9.27 12.36
C GLN A 553 13.71 9.44 13.29
N ILE A 554 13.64 10.62 13.88
CA ILE A 554 12.45 11.06 14.59
C ILE A 554 11.46 11.50 13.51
N GLY A 555 10.24 10.97 13.55
CA GLY A 555 9.18 11.32 12.60
C GLY A 555 8.67 12.74 12.81
N THR A 556 7.57 13.08 12.14
CA THR A 556 6.87 14.36 12.35
C THR A 556 6.33 14.43 13.79
N GLN A 557 6.59 15.53 14.51
CA GLN A 557 6.28 15.62 15.94
C GLN A 557 4.79 15.89 16.23
N THR A 558 4.02 14.89 16.68
CA THR A 558 2.65 15.11 17.18
C THR A 558 2.66 15.62 18.63
N ARG A 559 1.64 16.39 19.02
CA ARG A 559 1.57 17.05 20.35
C ARG A 559 1.62 16.06 21.52
N ALA A 560 1.18 14.81 21.32
CA ALA A 560 1.26 13.74 22.32
C ALA A 560 2.71 13.40 22.73
N ALA A 561 3.68 13.54 21.82
CA ALA A 561 5.11 13.35 22.10
C ALA A 561 5.77 14.56 22.77
N ALA A 562 5.11 15.73 22.82
CA ALA A 562 5.65 16.93 23.45
C ALA A 562 5.50 16.93 24.99
N ALA A 563 4.68 16.03 25.55
CA ALA A 563 4.42 15.97 26.99
C ALA A 563 5.56 15.32 27.80
N THR A 564 6.46 14.55 27.17
CA THR A 564 7.68 14.03 27.79
C THR A 564 8.87 14.90 27.40
N GLY A 565 8.95 16.08 28.03
CA GLY A 565 10.02 17.03 27.81
C GLY A 565 11.40 16.49 28.22
N ALA A 566 12.16 16.00 27.25
CA ALA A 566 13.61 16.02 27.27
C ALA A 566 14.11 16.04 25.81
N ARG A 567 14.76 17.13 25.39
CA ARG A 567 15.63 17.07 24.20
C ARG A 567 16.74 16.08 24.52
N ASP A 568 16.78 14.96 23.82
CA ASP A 568 17.78 13.92 24.03
C ASP A 568 19.14 14.38 23.46
N PHE A 569 20.24 14.10 24.16
CA PHE A 569 21.60 14.41 23.72
C PHE A 569 21.94 13.76 22.37
N GLY A 570 21.23 12.69 22.00
CA GLY A 570 21.27 12.07 20.67
C GLY A 570 20.80 12.96 19.52
N GLN A 571 19.95 13.96 19.77
CA GLN A 571 19.51 14.94 18.76
C GLN A 571 20.64 15.88 18.35
N LEU A 572 21.49 16.31 19.30
CA LEU A 572 22.66 17.15 19.02
C LEU A 572 23.78 16.42 18.25
N LEU A 573 23.79 15.08 18.29
CA LEU A 573 24.77 14.25 17.58
C LEU A 573 24.34 13.90 16.15
N LYS A 574 23.04 13.90 15.85
CA LYS A 574 22.51 13.63 14.50
C LYS A 574 22.68 14.80 13.53
N ASP A 575 22.66 16.04 14.04
CA ASP A 575 22.89 17.25 13.23
C ASP A 575 24.31 17.35 12.65
N ILE A 576 25.24 16.53 13.13
CA ILE A 576 26.64 16.49 12.69
C ILE A 576 26.84 15.47 11.53
N GLY A 577 25.89 14.56 11.29
CA GLY A 577 26.06 13.38 10.42
C GLY A 577 25.46 13.44 9.01
N GLY A 578 24.94 14.58 8.56
CA GLY A 578 24.18 14.72 7.30
C GLY A 578 25.01 14.53 6.02
N GLY A 579 25.26 13.28 5.63
CA GLY A 579 25.86 12.90 4.35
C GLY A 579 24.87 12.96 3.17
N ALA A 580 25.40 13.40 2.03
CA ALA A 580 24.67 13.78 0.81
C ALA A 580 23.82 12.68 0.15
N ALA A 581 22.78 13.12 -0.55
CA ALA A 581 21.89 12.32 -1.40
C ALA A 581 22.66 11.60 -2.52
N THR A 582 22.47 10.30 -2.66
CA THR A 582 22.91 9.53 -3.82
C THR A 582 21.71 9.17 -4.71
N ARG A 583 21.82 9.49 -6.01
CA ARG A 583 20.91 9.02 -7.05
C ARG A 583 21.26 7.56 -7.36
N GLY A 584 20.35 6.63 -7.10
CA GLY A 584 20.51 5.21 -7.44
C GLY A 584 19.58 4.80 -8.57
N ALA A 585 20.15 4.25 -9.65
CA ALA A 585 19.42 3.40 -10.60
C ALA A 585 19.66 1.94 -10.17
N ALA A 586 18.59 1.14 -10.10
CA ALA A 586 18.69 -0.28 -9.80
C ALA A 586 18.80 -1.07 -11.12
N SER A 587 19.97 -1.65 -11.37
CA SER A 587 20.19 -2.55 -12.50
C SER A 587 19.83 -3.97 -12.09
N LEU A 588 18.96 -4.64 -12.85
CA LEU A 588 18.61 -6.06 -12.65
C LEU A 588 19.68 -7.01 -13.25
N THR A 589 20.88 -6.51 -13.54
CA THR A 589 21.90 -7.30 -14.26
C THR A 589 22.44 -8.45 -13.41
N GLY A 590 22.22 -9.67 -13.92
CA GLY A 590 22.83 -10.90 -13.42
C GLY A 590 24.33 -10.94 -13.70
N GLY A 591 25.14 -10.67 -12.68
CA GLY A 591 26.59 -10.84 -12.75
C GLY A 591 27.31 -10.23 -11.55
N ASN A 592 27.41 -10.97 -10.45
CA ASN A 592 28.20 -10.64 -9.25
C ASN A 592 27.74 -9.43 -8.41
N THR A 593 26.47 -9.05 -8.48
CA THR A 593 25.83 -8.11 -7.54
C THR A 593 25.41 -8.84 -6.26
N LEU A 594 25.59 -8.20 -5.10
CA LEU A 594 25.15 -8.74 -3.80
C LEU A 594 23.64 -8.94 -3.84
N LYS A 595 23.18 -10.19 -3.75
CA LYS A 595 21.75 -10.49 -3.67
C LYS A 595 21.21 -9.95 -2.35
N GLY A 596 20.18 -9.12 -2.42
CA GLY A 596 19.45 -8.61 -1.27
C GLY A 596 17.95 -8.71 -1.52
N SER A 597 17.21 -8.90 -0.44
CA SER A 597 15.74 -8.89 -0.46
C SER A 597 15.25 -7.90 0.58
N LEU A 598 14.16 -7.22 0.26
CA LEU A 598 13.49 -6.32 1.16
C LEU A 598 12.03 -6.77 1.32
N ASP A 599 11.59 -6.93 2.57
CA ASP A 599 10.26 -7.38 2.93
C ASP A 599 9.56 -6.34 3.81
N ILE A 600 8.23 -6.33 3.79
CA ILE A 600 7.43 -5.45 4.63
C ILE A 600 6.32 -6.23 5.34
N PHE A 601 6.12 -5.95 6.62
CA PHE A 601 4.97 -6.38 7.39
C PHE A 601 4.17 -5.15 7.82
N ASN A 602 2.88 -5.15 7.53
CA ASN A 602 1.97 -4.09 7.95
C ASN A 602 1.33 -4.49 9.28
N LEU A 603 1.31 -3.59 10.25
CA LEU A 603 0.84 -3.85 11.61
C LEU A 603 -0.04 -2.67 12.04
N GLU A 604 -1.23 -2.90 12.56
CA GLU A 604 -2.13 -1.82 13.01
C GLU A 604 -2.10 -1.74 14.53
N ALA A 605 -1.57 -0.66 15.11
CA ALA A 605 -1.61 -0.45 16.56
C ALA A 605 -2.87 0.33 16.96
N ARG A 606 -3.53 -0.07 18.05
CA ARG A 606 -4.69 0.66 18.59
C ARG A 606 -4.39 1.22 19.98
N PRO A 607 -4.98 2.38 20.34
CA PRO A 607 -4.92 2.85 21.72
C PRO A 607 -5.61 1.82 22.62
N GLY A 608 -5.04 1.55 23.79
CA GLY A 608 -5.68 0.70 24.79
C GLY A 608 -7.00 1.32 25.26
N GLY A 609 -8.05 0.50 25.33
CA GLY A 609 -9.36 0.88 25.86
C GLY A 609 -9.35 1.29 27.34
#